data_AF-A0A7C1JPS6-F1
#
_entry.id   AF-A0A7C1JPS6-F1
#
_cell.length_a   1.000
_cell.length_b   1.000
_cell.length_c   1.000
_cell.angle_alpha   90.00
_cell.angle_beta   90.00
_cell.angle_gamma   90.00
#
_symmetry.space_group_name_H-M   'P 1'
#
loop_
_entity.id
_entity.type
_entity.pdbx_description
1 polymer ?
#
loop_
_entity_poly.entity_id
_entity_poly.type
_entity_poly.pdbx_seq_one_letter_code
_entity_poly.pdbx_strand_id
1 'polypeptide(L)'
;MLNLYNLRDTMAQLNVFSQPIRAGEHIDMGSSIRELTPEQRQWLQQMADEFHKRFIGVVLSRRKAAAADEPSNFDGRVFTAAEAQRRGLVDRLGYLDDAIAAAAALAGGQPGAGQQGISPQPLQVVMFHRPDDPARSPYALSPNTPLQGNLLPVSVPGLERSRLPTFLYLWQLEPTLESAAGR
;
A
#
# COMPACT_ATOMS: atom_id res chain seq x y z
N MET A 1 10.23 5.98 -13.55
CA MET A 1 10.49 7.02 -14.57
C MET A 1 10.95 8.27 -13.86
N LEU A 2 12.09 8.84 -14.24
CA LEU A 2 12.60 10.12 -13.74
C LEU A 2 12.60 11.10 -14.92
N ASN A 3 11.72 12.09 -14.88
CA ASN A 3 11.59 13.09 -15.94
C ASN A 3 12.26 14.39 -15.49
N LEU A 4 13.31 14.78 -16.21
CA LEU A 4 14.06 16.01 -15.96
C LEU A 4 13.92 16.93 -17.16
N TYR A 5 13.68 18.20 -16.90
CA TYR A 5 13.52 19.24 -17.92
C TYR A 5 14.67 20.21 -17.83
N ASN A 6 15.24 20.62 -18.97
CA ASN A 6 16.25 21.66 -19.03
C ASN A 6 15.61 22.97 -19.52
N LEU A 7 15.67 24.00 -18.68
CA LEU A 7 15.10 25.32 -18.88
C LEU A 7 16.19 26.40 -19.07
N ARG A 8 17.46 26.00 -19.14
CA ARG A 8 18.61 26.93 -19.27
C ARG A 8 18.39 27.96 -20.37
N ASP A 9 18.01 27.50 -21.56
CA ASP A 9 17.86 28.37 -22.72
C ASP A 9 16.63 29.28 -22.62
N THR A 10 15.53 28.76 -22.06
CA THR A 10 14.32 29.56 -21.77
C THR A 10 14.63 30.70 -20.79
N MET A 11 15.40 30.40 -19.74
CA MET A 11 15.81 31.40 -18.75
C MET A 11 16.74 32.45 -19.36
N ALA A 12 17.67 32.02 -20.22
CA ALA A 12 18.56 32.93 -20.95
C ALA A 12 17.77 33.91 -21.84
N GLN A 13 16.71 33.45 -22.53
CA GLN A 13 15.83 34.33 -23.33
C GLN A 13 15.11 35.37 -22.48
N LEU A 14 14.78 35.04 -21.23
CA LEU A 14 14.14 35.93 -20.27
C LEU A 14 15.12 36.79 -19.46
N ASN A 15 16.43 36.73 -19.78
CA ASN A 15 17.50 37.38 -19.02
C ASN A 15 17.53 36.98 -17.53
N VAL A 16 17.12 35.75 -17.22
CA VAL A 16 17.19 35.18 -15.87
C VAL A 16 18.43 34.30 -15.78
N PHE A 17 19.38 34.65 -14.93
CA PHE A 17 20.63 33.91 -14.75
C PHE A 17 20.67 33.24 -13.39
N SER A 18 21.02 31.96 -13.36
CA SER A 18 21.18 31.22 -12.12
C SER A 18 22.60 31.37 -11.56
N GLN A 19 22.69 31.53 -10.24
CA GLN A 19 23.95 31.59 -9.47
C GLN A 19 23.91 30.57 -8.33
N PRO A 20 24.09 29.27 -8.60
CA PRO A 20 23.99 28.24 -7.58
C PRO A 20 25.20 28.29 -6.63
N ILE A 21 24.93 28.38 -5.32
CA ILE A 21 25.93 28.21 -4.25
C ILE A 21 25.76 26.79 -3.71
N ARG A 22 26.77 25.95 -3.85
CA ARG A 22 26.68 24.51 -3.56
C ARG A 22 27.86 24.01 -2.73
N ALA A 23 27.57 23.11 -1.79
CA ALA A 23 28.56 22.47 -0.91
C ALA A 23 29.33 21.32 -1.59
N GLY A 24 28.80 20.76 -2.68
CA GLY A 24 29.43 19.67 -3.42
C GLY A 24 29.10 19.75 -4.91
N GLU A 25 29.92 19.11 -5.74
CA GLU A 25 29.87 19.25 -7.20
C GLU A 25 28.60 18.67 -7.84
N HIS A 26 28.00 17.64 -7.22
CA HIS A 26 26.89 16.89 -7.79
C HIS A 26 25.59 16.97 -6.98
N ILE A 27 25.54 17.79 -5.94
CA ILE A 27 24.34 17.89 -5.07
C ILE A 27 23.12 18.47 -5.80
N ASP A 28 23.37 19.19 -6.89
CA ASP A 28 22.36 19.75 -7.78
C ASP A 28 22.19 18.92 -9.07
N MET A 29 22.59 17.65 -9.05
CA MET A 29 22.32 16.73 -10.16
C MET A 29 20.82 16.61 -10.40
N GLY A 30 20.41 16.75 -11.67
CA GLY A 30 19.00 16.77 -12.06
C GLY A 30 18.33 18.14 -11.92
N SER A 31 19.11 19.19 -11.64
CA SER A 31 18.63 20.56 -11.66
C SER A 31 18.11 20.97 -13.03
N SER A 32 16.99 21.70 -13.07
CA SER A 32 16.33 22.09 -14.33
C SER A 32 16.97 23.29 -15.03
N ILE A 33 17.93 23.95 -14.40
CA ILE A 33 18.58 25.17 -14.89
C ILE A 33 19.89 24.89 -15.64
N ARG A 34 20.31 23.63 -15.73
CA ARG A 34 21.53 23.22 -16.43
C ARG A 34 21.33 21.87 -17.11
N GLU A 35 22.18 21.59 -18.08
CA GLU A 35 22.19 20.29 -18.74
C GLU A 35 22.78 19.23 -17.81
N LEU A 36 22.26 18.01 -17.95
CA LEU A 36 22.74 16.83 -17.25
C LEU A 36 23.98 16.30 -17.99
N THR A 37 25.11 16.16 -17.29
CA THR A 37 26.31 15.59 -17.91
C THR A 37 26.11 14.10 -18.25
N PRO A 38 26.88 13.53 -19.20
CA PRO A 38 26.78 12.10 -19.54
C PRO A 38 27.00 11.20 -18.32
N GLU A 39 27.94 11.55 -17.45
CA GLU A 39 28.24 10.83 -16.21
C GLU A 39 27.07 10.89 -15.21
N GLN A 40 26.50 12.07 -14.97
CA GLN A 40 25.33 12.23 -14.11
C GLN A 40 24.12 11.45 -14.64
N ARG A 41 23.92 11.43 -15.96
CA ARG A 41 22.90 10.61 -16.60
C ARG A 41 23.12 9.13 -16.33
N GLN A 42 24.36 8.66 -16.41
CA GLN A 42 24.69 7.27 -16.12
C GLN A 42 24.37 6.89 -14.67
N TRP A 43 24.69 7.74 -13.69
CA TRP A 43 24.35 7.50 -12.29
C TRP A 43 22.84 7.42 -12.04
N LEU A 44 22.07 8.35 -12.61
CA LEU A 44 20.61 8.33 -12.50
C LEU A 44 20.00 7.11 -13.22
N GLN A 45 20.59 6.69 -14.35
CA GLN A 45 20.16 5.48 -15.04
C GLN A 45 20.44 4.23 -14.21
N GLN A 46 21.63 4.10 -13.61
CA GLN A 46 21.96 2.99 -12.72
C GLN A 46 20.98 2.89 -11.55
N MET A 47 20.63 4.02 -10.93
CA MET A 47 19.63 4.06 -9.87
C MET A 47 18.25 3.58 -10.35
N ALA A 48 17.83 4.02 -11.55
CA ALA A 48 16.57 3.56 -12.13
C ALA A 48 16.58 2.06 -12.43
N ASP A 49 17.68 1.53 -12.96
CA ASP A 49 17.88 0.11 -13.26
C ASP A 49 17.87 -0.73 -11.98
N GLU A 50 18.47 -0.25 -10.90
CA GLU A 50 18.45 -0.92 -9.59
C GLU A 50 17.04 -1.02 -9.03
N PHE A 51 16.26 0.07 -9.09
CA PHE A 51 14.86 0.04 -8.66
C PHE A 51 14.00 -0.88 -9.53
N HIS A 52 14.24 -0.89 -10.84
CA HIS A 52 13.56 -1.80 -11.76
C HIS A 52 13.87 -3.26 -11.46
N LYS A 53 15.15 -3.61 -11.29
CA LYS A 53 15.59 -4.95 -10.89
C LYS A 53 14.99 -5.38 -9.56
N ARG A 54 14.97 -4.49 -8.57
CA ARG A 54 14.35 -4.76 -7.26
C ARG A 54 12.85 -5.05 -7.41
N PHE A 55 12.14 -4.28 -8.22
CA PHE A 55 10.72 -4.52 -8.50
C PHE A 55 10.50 -5.90 -9.12
N ILE A 56 11.26 -6.25 -10.17
CA ILE A 56 11.21 -7.57 -10.81
C ILE A 56 11.45 -8.68 -9.78
N GLY A 57 12.49 -8.55 -8.96
CA GLY A 57 12.83 -9.53 -7.92
C GLY A 57 11.69 -9.76 -6.93
N VAL A 58 11.01 -8.70 -6.49
CA VAL A 58 9.84 -8.82 -5.61
C VAL A 58 8.70 -9.55 -6.31
N VAL A 59 8.37 -9.19 -7.54
CA VAL A 59 7.28 -9.82 -8.30
C VAL A 59 7.56 -11.31 -8.48
N LEU A 60 8.75 -11.68 -8.98
CA LEU A 60 9.10 -13.09 -9.22
C LEU A 60 9.17 -13.91 -7.93
N SER A 61 9.58 -13.31 -6.80
CA SER A 61 9.60 -14.00 -5.50
C SER A 61 8.20 -14.40 -5.00
N ARG A 62 7.17 -13.64 -5.37
CA ARG A 62 5.78 -13.84 -4.93
C ARG A 62 4.93 -14.55 -5.98
N ARG A 63 5.21 -14.31 -7.27
CA ARG A 63 4.46 -14.84 -8.41
C ARG A 63 5.29 -15.88 -9.16
N LYS A 64 5.38 -17.09 -8.59
CA LYS A 64 6.11 -18.22 -9.21
C LYS A 64 5.58 -18.61 -10.60
N ALA A 65 4.31 -18.33 -10.86
CA ALA A 65 3.66 -18.58 -12.14
C ALA A 65 3.82 -17.43 -13.15
N ALA A 66 4.35 -16.27 -12.73
CA ALA A 66 4.66 -15.21 -13.67
C ALA A 66 5.82 -15.66 -14.56
N ALA A 67 5.66 -15.53 -15.87
CA ALA A 67 6.71 -15.85 -16.83
C ALA A 67 7.90 -14.90 -16.61
N ALA A 68 8.94 -15.41 -15.93
CA ALA A 68 10.17 -14.67 -15.67
C ALA A 68 10.90 -14.32 -16.98
N ASP A 69 10.72 -15.15 -18.00
CA ASP A 69 11.36 -15.02 -19.31
C ASP A 69 10.57 -14.13 -20.29
N GLU A 70 9.56 -13.41 -19.82
CA GLU A 70 8.74 -12.51 -20.65
C GLU A 70 9.05 -11.04 -20.29
N PRO A 71 10.01 -10.39 -20.99
CA PRO A 71 10.39 -9.00 -20.72
C PRO A 71 9.22 -8.02 -20.82
N SER A 72 8.19 -8.34 -21.62
CA SER A 72 7.01 -7.48 -21.76
C SER A 72 6.21 -7.35 -20.46
N ASN A 73 6.40 -8.23 -19.48
CA ASN A 73 5.77 -8.11 -18.17
C ASN A 73 6.30 -6.91 -17.35
N PHE A 74 7.48 -6.39 -17.68
CA PHE A 74 8.20 -5.42 -16.86
C PHE A 74 8.60 -4.13 -17.59
N ASP A 75 8.07 -3.88 -18.79
CA ASP A 75 8.40 -2.69 -19.58
C ASP A 75 7.57 -1.44 -19.21
N GLY A 76 6.67 -1.56 -18.23
CA GLY A 76 5.87 -0.46 -17.70
C GLY A 76 4.52 -0.25 -18.39
N ARG A 77 4.13 -1.11 -19.34
CA ARG A 77 2.79 -1.07 -19.93
C ARG A 77 1.71 -1.48 -18.92
N VAL A 78 0.49 -0.97 -19.13
CA VAL A 78 -0.70 -1.40 -18.38
C VAL A 78 -1.31 -2.64 -19.03
N PHE A 79 -1.84 -3.55 -18.21
CA PHE A 79 -2.52 -4.75 -18.67
C PHE A 79 -4.01 -4.71 -18.32
N THR A 80 -4.83 -5.31 -19.19
CA THR A 80 -6.21 -5.65 -18.81
C THR A 80 -6.20 -6.74 -17.74
N ALA A 81 -7.26 -6.83 -16.95
CA ALA A 81 -7.35 -7.83 -15.89
C ALA A 81 -7.20 -9.27 -16.45
N ALA A 82 -7.87 -9.56 -17.58
CA ALA A 82 -7.76 -10.85 -18.27
C ALA A 82 -6.33 -11.16 -18.75
N GLU A 83 -5.61 -10.15 -19.22
CA GLU A 83 -4.21 -10.34 -19.64
C GLU A 83 -3.28 -10.57 -18.45
N ALA A 84 -3.44 -9.80 -17.37
CA ALA A 84 -2.69 -9.99 -16.14
C ALA A 84 -2.88 -11.40 -15.57
N GLN A 85 -4.10 -11.96 -15.66
CA GLN A 85 -4.38 -13.32 -15.22
C GLN A 85 -3.66 -14.36 -16.11
N ARG A 86 -3.76 -14.22 -17.43
CA ARG A 86 -3.06 -15.12 -18.37
C ARG A 86 -1.54 -15.11 -18.18
N ARG A 87 -0.98 -13.96 -17.80
CA ARG A 87 0.46 -13.76 -17.52
C ARG A 87 0.88 -14.22 -16.12
N GLY A 88 -0.05 -14.70 -15.28
CA GLY A 88 0.25 -15.14 -13.91
C GLY A 88 0.57 -13.99 -12.93
N LEU A 89 0.23 -12.75 -13.28
CA LEU A 89 0.43 -11.58 -12.43
C LEU A 89 -0.67 -11.42 -11.37
N VAL A 90 -1.86 -11.98 -11.63
CA VAL A 90 -3.00 -12.08 -10.70
C VAL A 90 -3.57 -13.49 -10.71
N ASP A 91 -4.15 -13.91 -9.58
CA ASP A 91 -4.67 -15.28 -9.42
C ASP A 91 -6.07 -15.44 -10.01
N ARG A 92 -6.96 -14.48 -9.71
CA ARG A 92 -8.38 -14.52 -10.06
C ARG A 92 -8.92 -13.13 -10.34
N LEU A 93 -9.91 -13.08 -11.22
CA LEU A 93 -10.74 -11.91 -11.47
C LEU A 93 -12.02 -12.00 -10.63
N GLY A 94 -12.37 -10.93 -9.94
CA GLY A 94 -13.55 -10.87 -9.08
C GLY A 94 -13.72 -9.48 -8.48
N TYR A 95 -14.73 -9.35 -7.62
CA TYR A 95 -15.02 -8.11 -6.91
C TYR A 95 -14.51 -8.14 -5.47
N LEU A 96 -14.83 -7.12 -4.68
CA LEU A 96 -14.44 -7.06 -3.26
C LEU A 96 -15.01 -8.22 -2.46
N ASP A 97 -16.28 -8.58 -2.69
CA ASP A 97 -16.95 -9.69 -1.98
C ASP A 97 -16.26 -11.03 -2.23
N ASP A 98 -15.79 -11.25 -3.47
CA ASP A 98 -14.97 -12.39 -3.85
C ASP A 98 -13.65 -12.46 -3.06
N ALA A 99 -13.01 -11.31 -2.85
CA ALA A 99 -11.76 -11.22 -2.10
C ALA A 99 -11.99 -11.47 -0.60
N ILE A 100 -13.08 -10.95 -0.04
CA ILE A 100 -13.50 -11.20 1.35
C ILE A 100 -13.79 -12.68 1.58
N ALA A 101 -14.56 -13.31 0.68
CA ALA A 101 -14.86 -14.73 0.75
C ALA A 101 -13.59 -15.59 0.66
N ALA A 102 -12.66 -15.24 -0.23
CA ALA A 102 -11.38 -15.94 -0.34
C ALA A 102 -10.52 -15.80 0.93
N ALA A 103 -10.45 -14.60 1.51
CA ALA A 103 -9.72 -14.36 2.75
C ALA A 103 -10.35 -15.13 3.93
N ALA A 104 -11.68 -15.15 4.02
CA ALA A 104 -12.40 -15.88 5.05
C ALA A 104 -12.15 -17.39 4.97
N ALA A 105 -12.18 -17.95 3.75
CA ALA A 105 -11.88 -19.34 3.51
C ALA A 105 -10.43 -19.72 3.92
N LEU A 106 -9.45 -18.85 3.63
CA LEU A 106 -8.05 -19.05 4.04
C LEU A 106 -7.87 -19.00 5.57
N ALA A 107 -8.70 -18.22 6.27
CA ALA A 107 -8.73 -18.14 7.73
C ALA A 107 -9.57 -19.26 8.39
N GLY A 108 -10.16 -20.17 7.61
CA GLY A 108 -10.96 -21.29 8.12
C GLY A 108 -12.36 -20.90 8.62
N GLY A 109 -12.87 -19.74 8.22
CA GLY A 109 -14.19 -19.24 8.64
C GLY A 109 -15.08 -18.84 7.47
N GLN A 110 -16.29 -18.38 7.78
CA GLN A 110 -17.19 -17.73 6.82
C GLN A 110 -17.29 -16.24 7.14
N PRO A 111 -17.34 -15.37 6.10
CA PRO A 111 -17.56 -13.95 6.32
C PRO A 111 -19.02 -13.74 6.74
N GLY A 112 -19.23 -12.99 7.82
CA GLY A 112 -20.57 -12.71 8.33
C GLY A 112 -20.55 -11.64 9.42
N ALA A 113 -21.61 -10.83 9.48
CA ALA A 113 -21.89 -10.01 10.66
C ALA A 113 -22.27 -10.96 11.79
N GLY A 114 -21.52 -10.94 12.90
CA GLY A 114 -21.68 -11.93 13.95
C GLY A 114 -23.12 -12.05 14.45
N GLN A 115 -23.78 -13.16 14.13
CA GLN A 115 -25.01 -13.58 14.80
C GLN A 115 -24.65 -14.62 15.85
N GLN A 116 -25.12 -14.38 17.08
CA GLN A 116 -24.89 -15.23 18.24
C GLN A 116 -25.58 -16.58 18.04
N GLY A 117 -24.81 -17.63 17.76
CA GLY A 117 -25.33 -19.00 17.67
C GLY A 117 -24.31 -20.03 17.20
N ILE A 118 -23.70 -20.72 18.18
CA ILE A 118 -23.07 -22.06 18.12
C ILE A 118 -22.63 -22.56 16.73
N SER A 119 -21.47 -22.09 16.24
CA SER A 119 -20.54 -22.65 15.21
C SER A 119 -19.86 -21.50 14.43
N PRO A 120 -18.76 -21.77 13.70
CA PRO A 120 -17.44 -21.16 13.92
C PRO A 120 -17.47 -19.62 13.88
N GLN A 121 -16.67 -18.99 14.74
CA GLN A 121 -16.66 -17.53 14.94
C GLN A 121 -16.71 -16.78 13.59
N PRO A 122 -17.80 -16.06 13.30
CA PRO A 122 -17.94 -15.38 12.01
C PRO A 122 -16.85 -14.33 11.89
N LEU A 123 -16.12 -14.38 10.77
CA LEU A 123 -15.00 -13.47 10.54
C LEU A 123 -15.57 -12.08 10.26
N GLN A 124 -15.32 -11.16 11.18
CA GLN A 124 -15.73 -9.77 11.05
C GLN A 124 -14.76 -9.04 10.11
N VAL A 125 -15.29 -8.47 9.04
CA VAL A 125 -14.54 -7.58 8.14
C VAL A 125 -14.64 -6.16 8.70
N VAL A 126 -13.49 -5.57 9.04
CA VAL A 126 -13.41 -4.16 9.46
C VAL A 126 -12.76 -3.37 8.33
N MET A 127 -13.54 -2.51 7.67
CA MET A 127 -13.02 -1.61 6.65
C MET A 127 -12.70 -0.25 7.28
N PHE A 128 -11.41 0.08 7.34
CA PHE A 128 -10.95 1.40 7.77
C PHE A 128 -11.15 2.41 6.64
N HIS A 129 -11.92 3.46 6.90
CA HIS A 129 -11.97 4.64 6.04
C HIS A 129 -11.56 5.87 6.85
N ARG A 130 -10.89 6.83 6.19
CA ARG A 130 -10.76 8.16 6.78
C ARG A 130 -12.12 8.86 6.69
N PRO A 131 -12.55 9.61 7.72
CA PRO A 131 -13.83 10.30 7.71
C PRO A 131 -14.05 11.19 6.47
N ASP A 132 -12.97 11.80 5.97
CA ASP A 132 -13.01 12.75 4.86
C ASP A 132 -12.47 12.17 3.52
N ASP A 133 -12.41 10.85 3.35
CA ASP A 133 -11.93 10.28 2.08
C ASP A 133 -13.05 10.31 1.02
N PRO A 134 -12.93 11.10 -0.05
CA PRO A 134 -13.96 11.15 -1.08
C PRO A 134 -14.02 9.81 -1.83
N ALA A 135 -15.23 9.28 -2.03
CA ALA A 135 -15.44 8.14 -2.92
C ALA A 135 -15.04 8.54 -4.36
N ARG A 136 -13.82 8.19 -4.78
CA ARG A 136 -13.29 8.55 -6.11
C ARG A 136 -13.89 7.72 -7.25
N SER A 137 -14.70 6.71 -6.94
CA SER A 137 -15.43 5.92 -7.92
C SER A 137 -16.76 5.43 -7.35
N PRO A 138 -17.77 5.17 -8.20
CA PRO A 138 -19.04 4.58 -7.76
C PRO A 138 -18.89 3.18 -7.15
N TYR A 139 -17.74 2.52 -7.38
CA TYR A 139 -17.40 1.22 -6.82
C TYR A 139 -16.68 1.31 -5.46
N ALA A 140 -16.33 2.51 -5.00
CA ALA A 140 -15.64 2.74 -3.73
C ALA A 140 -16.59 2.78 -2.51
N LEU A 141 -17.88 2.50 -2.71
CA LEU A 141 -18.89 2.51 -1.65
C LEU A 141 -18.86 1.17 -0.91
N SER A 142 -18.12 1.09 0.19
CA SER A 142 -18.26 -0.01 1.15
C SER A 142 -19.43 0.29 2.10
N PRO A 143 -20.44 -0.60 2.22
CA PRO A 143 -21.46 -0.46 3.25
C PRO A 143 -20.80 -0.70 4.62
N ASN A 144 -20.58 0.36 5.40
CA ASN A 144 -20.11 0.23 6.78
C ASN A 144 -21.29 0.45 7.73
N THR A 145 -21.51 -0.50 8.64
CA THR A 145 -22.33 -0.27 9.84
C THR A 145 -21.41 0.37 10.88
N PRO A 146 -21.62 1.63 11.29
CA PRO A 146 -20.81 2.23 12.34
C PRO A 146 -20.97 1.43 13.64
N LEU A 147 -19.85 1.05 14.27
CA LEU A 147 -19.83 0.44 15.62
C LEU A 147 -20.31 1.43 16.71
N GLN A 148 -20.57 2.68 16.35
CA GLN A 148 -21.01 3.76 17.22
C GLN A 148 -22.54 3.86 17.22
N GLY A 149 -23.22 2.78 17.62
CA GLY A 149 -24.69 2.77 17.83
C GLY A 149 -25.13 3.25 19.22
N ASN A 150 -24.21 3.59 20.12
CA ASN A 150 -24.56 3.93 21.51
C ASN A 150 -24.48 5.43 21.74
N LEU A 151 -25.62 6.01 22.16
CA LEU A 151 -25.80 7.41 22.58
C LEU A 151 -24.92 7.83 23.77
N LEU A 152 -24.24 6.87 24.42
CA LEU A 152 -23.30 7.10 25.51
C LEU A 152 -22.02 6.26 25.26
N PRO A 153 -20.86 6.90 25.04
CA PRO A 153 -19.59 6.20 24.81
C PRO A 153 -18.99 5.78 26.15
N VAL A 154 -19.63 4.85 26.86
CA VAL A 154 -19.07 4.24 28.07
C VAL A 154 -18.35 2.96 27.67
N SER A 155 -17.05 3.05 27.40
CA SER A 155 -16.17 1.90 27.22
C SER A 155 -15.71 1.41 28.59
N VAL A 156 -16.28 0.31 29.11
CA VAL A 156 -15.80 -0.32 30.35
C VAL A 156 -14.59 -1.20 30.00
N PRO A 157 -13.37 -0.87 30.45
CA PRO A 157 -12.19 -1.69 30.16
C PRO A 157 -12.35 -3.09 30.75
N GLY A 158 -12.26 -4.13 29.92
CA GLY A 158 -12.31 -5.54 30.34
C GLY A 158 -13.50 -6.34 29.78
N LEU A 159 -14.71 -5.76 29.71
CA LEU A 159 -15.94 -6.45 29.27
C LEU A 159 -16.13 -6.48 27.73
N GLU A 160 -15.61 -5.48 27.02
CA GLU A 160 -15.77 -5.32 25.56
C GLU A 160 -14.61 -5.91 24.73
N ARG A 161 -13.62 -6.56 25.38
CA ARG A 161 -12.42 -7.10 24.71
C ARG A 161 -12.72 -8.20 23.67
N SER A 162 -13.81 -8.93 23.83
CA SER A 162 -14.23 -9.98 22.88
C SER A 162 -14.93 -9.44 21.63
N ARG A 163 -15.29 -8.14 21.62
CA ARG A 163 -16.07 -7.50 20.54
C ARG A 163 -15.29 -6.45 19.76
N LEU A 164 -14.08 -6.11 20.21
CA LEU A 164 -13.21 -5.14 19.55
C LEU A 164 -12.01 -5.84 18.90
N PRO A 165 -11.57 -5.42 17.70
CA PRO A 165 -10.32 -5.89 17.13
C PRO A 165 -9.17 -5.55 18.09
N THR A 166 -8.54 -6.58 18.65
CA THR A 166 -7.42 -6.42 19.59
C THR A 166 -6.11 -6.41 18.81
N PHE A 167 -5.42 -5.26 18.82
CA PHE A 167 -4.04 -5.18 18.36
C PHE A 167 -3.13 -5.61 19.51
N LEU A 168 -2.51 -6.79 19.39
CA LEU A 168 -1.54 -7.27 20.37
C LEU A 168 -0.23 -6.50 20.22
N TYR A 169 0.02 -5.56 21.11
CA TYR A 169 1.33 -4.93 21.28
C TYR A 169 2.10 -5.68 22.36
N LEU A 170 3.36 -6.04 22.06
CA LEU A 170 4.29 -6.73 22.96
C LEU A 170 4.58 -5.99 24.29
N TRP A 171 4.08 -4.77 24.45
CA TRP A 171 4.40 -3.85 25.56
C TRP A 171 3.19 -3.30 26.32
N GLN A 172 1.98 -3.83 26.10
CA GLN A 172 0.87 -3.49 26.98
C GLN A 172 0.91 -4.38 28.23
N LEU A 173 1.11 -3.78 29.40
CA LEU A 173 0.84 -4.45 30.67
C LEU A 173 -0.64 -4.84 30.71
N GLU A 174 -0.89 -6.13 30.77
CA GLU A 174 -2.21 -6.73 30.97
C GLU A 174 -2.70 -6.34 32.38
N PRO A 175 -3.71 -5.48 32.53
CA PRO A 175 -4.15 -5.03 33.86
C PRO A 175 -4.76 -6.18 34.68
N THR A 176 -5.16 -7.27 34.01
CA THR A 176 -5.67 -8.51 34.61
C THR A 176 -4.57 -9.48 35.03
N LEU A 177 -3.30 -9.25 34.65
CA LEU A 177 -2.15 -9.99 35.17
C LEU A 177 -1.60 -9.42 36.48
N GLU A 178 -2.07 -8.25 36.93
CA GLU A 178 -1.83 -7.82 38.32
C GLU A 178 -2.73 -8.64 39.26
N SER A 179 -2.20 -9.79 39.66
CA SER A 179 -2.63 -10.47 40.88
C SER A 179 -2.35 -9.54 42.06
N ALA A 180 -3.39 -9.23 42.84
CA ALA A 180 -3.25 -8.57 44.14
C ALA A 180 -2.43 -9.39 45.17
N ALA A 181 -2.02 -10.61 44.83
CA ALA A 181 -0.97 -11.34 45.53
C ALA A 181 0.35 -11.15 44.75
N GLY A 182 1.17 -10.23 45.23
CA GLY A 182 2.51 -10.02 44.71
C GLY A 182 3.38 -11.26 44.86
N ARG A 183 3.90 -11.74 43.73
CA ARG A 183 5.26 -12.24 43.53
C ARG A 183 5.66 -12.00 42.09
#